data_AF-A0A367M7C9-F1
#
_entry.id   AF-A0A367M7C9-F1
#
_cell.length_a   1.000
_cell.length_b   1.000
_cell.length_c   1.000
_cell.angle_alpha   90.00
_cell.angle_beta   90.00
_cell.angle_gamma   90.00
#
_symmetry.space_group_name_H-M   'P 1'
#
loop_
_entity.id
_entity.type
_entity.pdbx_description
1 polymer ?
#
loop_
_entity_poly.entity_id
_entity_poly.type
_entity_poly.pdbx_seq_one_letter_code
_entity_poly.pdbx_strand_id
1 'polypeptide(L)'
;LAFREDILNLHRLDDAALGALLERLEDCEVDDYTDITTLIGVEFDDNTVWGQLTILELKVLIGLALKRFEDAKEGVEAFLQYNDNSVERGLFYQALNVVLEVVLDDELEIADYEANFRRMFGDARMDAALGSVDGSVRFFGLTPTSMKLEGLDRHLRLIDSYKKLHAARARMQPVVDGEAGAAAAGGLKPRRMAIRKRK
;
A
#
# COMPACT_ATOMS: atom_id res chain seq x y z
N LEU A 1 -12.55 6.56 6.06
CA LEU A 1 -11.27 5.82 6.13
C LEU A 1 -10.19 6.83 6.47
N ALA A 2 -9.54 6.71 7.62
CA ALA A 2 -8.68 7.75 8.18
C ALA A 2 -7.38 8.00 7.39
N PHE A 3 -6.85 6.98 6.70
CA PHE A 3 -5.51 7.06 6.08
C PHE A 3 -5.50 7.10 4.55
N ARG A 4 -6.61 6.70 3.91
CA ARG A 4 -6.65 6.44 2.46
C ARG A 4 -6.28 7.66 1.62
N GLU A 5 -6.85 8.81 1.93
CA GLU A 5 -6.66 10.02 1.12
C GLU A 5 -5.22 10.50 1.16
N ASP A 6 -4.63 10.54 2.36
CA ASP A 6 -3.26 10.99 2.57
C ASP A 6 -2.27 10.02 1.93
N ILE A 7 -2.43 8.71 2.15
CA ILE A 7 -1.53 7.68 1.60
C ILE A 7 -1.57 7.66 0.07
N LEU A 8 -2.76 7.75 -0.54
CA LEU A 8 -2.86 7.80 -2.01
C LEU A 8 -2.38 9.14 -2.61
N ASN A 9 -2.22 10.18 -1.78
CA ASN A 9 -1.66 11.47 -2.21
C ASN A 9 -0.31 11.76 -1.56
N LEU A 10 0.41 10.74 -1.06
CA LEU A 10 1.63 10.86 -0.28
C LEU A 10 2.65 11.86 -0.87
N HIS A 11 2.87 11.77 -2.18
CA HIS A 11 3.81 12.61 -2.93
C HIS A 11 3.42 14.11 -3.00
N ARG A 12 2.17 14.44 -2.68
CA ARG A 12 1.63 15.80 -2.67
C ARG A 12 1.55 16.42 -1.28
N LEU A 13 1.81 15.62 -0.24
CA LEU A 13 1.77 16.09 1.14
C LEU A 13 2.99 16.98 1.43
N ASP A 14 2.73 18.08 2.11
CA ASP A 14 3.76 18.91 2.71
C ASP A 14 4.23 18.30 4.05
N ASP A 15 5.27 18.87 4.63
CA ASP A 15 5.90 18.32 5.84
C ASP A 15 4.95 18.33 7.04
N ALA A 16 4.04 19.30 7.12
CA ALA A 16 3.05 19.36 8.18
C ALA A 16 2.01 18.24 8.06
N ALA A 17 1.48 18.01 6.86
CA ALA A 17 0.54 16.91 6.60
C ALA A 17 1.21 15.55 6.74
N LEU A 18 2.49 15.42 6.36
CA LEU A 18 3.28 14.22 6.60
C LEU A 18 3.48 13.94 8.09
N GLY A 19 3.83 14.97 8.87
CA GLY A 19 3.96 14.83 10.33
C GLY A 19 2.67 14.34 10.97
N ALA A 20 1.54 14.95 10.58
CA ALA A 20 0.22 14.54 11.07
C ALA A 20 -0.21 13.14 10.57
N LEU A 21 0.26 12.70 9.39
CA LEU A 21 0.07 11.32 8.94
C LEU A 21 0.92 10.34 9.76
N LEU A 22 2.18 10.68 10.01
CA LEU A 22 3.11 9.85 10.77
C LEU A 22 2.62 9.65 12.21
N GLU A 23 2.24 10.73 12.91
CA GLU A 23 1.71 10.67 14.28
C GLU A 23 0.48 9.75 14.36
N ARG A 24 -0.44 9.85 13.41
CA ARG A 24 -1.60 8.94 13.38
C ARG A 24 -1.25 7.49 13.04
N LEU A 25 -0.16 7.24 12.32
CA LEU A 25 0.34 5.89 12.05
C LEU A 25 1.06 5.34 13.30
N GLU A 26 1.74 6.18 14.07
CA GLU A 26 2.38 5.83 15.35
C GLU A 26 1.33 5.50 16.42
N ASP A 27 0.25 6.29 16.51
CA ASP A 27 -0.87 6.08 17.44
C ASP A 27 -1.83 4.95 17.02
N CYS A 28 -1.66 4.40 15.83
CA CYS A 28 -2.51 3.35 15.31
C CYS A 28 -2.20 2.02 16.03
N GLU A 29 -3.20 1.41 16.68
CA GLU A 29 -3.08 0.09 17.34
C GLU A 29 -2.97 -1.10 16.34
N VAL A 30 -2.56 -0.83 15.10
CA VAL A 30 -2.39 -1.86 14.06
C VAL A 30 -0.91 -2.25 14.01
N ASP A 31 -0.66 -3.55 13.90
CA ASP A 31 0.70 -4.09 13.82
C ASP A 31 1.49 -3.48 12.66
N ASP A 32 2.74 -3.09 12.92
CA ASP A 32 3.60 -2.37 11.98
C ASP A 32 3.95 -3.18 10.72
N TYR A 33 3.85 -4.51 10.77
CA TYR A 33 4.04 -5.39 9.62
C TYR A 33 2.76 -5.58 8.80
N THR A 34 1.66 -4.93 9.17
CA THR A 34 0.42 -4.93 8.38
C THR A 34 0.63 -4.18 7.06
N ASP A 35 0.13 -4.77 5.97
CA ASP A 35 0.16 -4.13 4.66
C ASP A 35 -0.70 -2.86 4.60
N ILE A 36 -0.16 -1.83 3.96
CA ILE A 36 -0.88 -0.58 3.68
C ILE A 36 -2.15 -0.83 2.86
N THR A 37 -2.11 -1.81 1.94
CA THR A 37 -3.27 -2.22 1.13
C THR A 37 -4.46 -2.61 2.01
N THR A 38 -4.21 -3.35 3.09
CA THR A 38 -5.19 -3.75 4.09
C THR A 38 -5.68 -2.55 4.90
N LEU A 39 -4.77 -1.68 5.35
CA LEU A 39 -5.10 -0.50 6.13
C LEU A 39 -6.05 0.46 5.39
N ILE A 40 -5.82 0.70 4.11
CA ILE A 40 -6.62 1.64 3.31
C ILE A 40 -7.71 0.97 2.47
N GLY A 41 -7.76 -0.36 2.44
CA GLY A 41 -8.70 -1.14 1.64
C GLY A 41 -8.61 -0.83 0.14
N VAL A 42 -7.38 -0.71 -0.39
CA VAL A 42 -7.08 -0.50 -1.81
C VAL A 42 -6.08 -1.54 -2.25
N GLU A 43 -6.37 -2.20 -3.37
CA GLU A 43 -5.59 -3.35 -3.84
C GLU A 43 -4.59 -2.91 -4.91
N PHE A 44 -3.32 -3.22 -4.67
CA PHE A 44 -2.24 -3.05 -5.62
C PHE A 44 -1.78 -4.42 -6.13
N ASP A 45 -0.98 -4.45 -7.20
CA ASP A 45 -0.40 -5.71 -7.68
C ASP A 45 0.64 -6.21 -6.68
N ASP A 46 0.56 -7.49 -6.33
CA ASP A 46 1.34 -8.13 -5.26
C ASP A 46 2.86 -8.13 -5.55
N ASN A 47 3.28 -7.87 -6.81
CA ASN A 47 4.68 -7.78 -7.22
C ASN A 47 5.21 -6.33 -7.24
N THR A 48 4.39 -5.35 -6.87
CA THR A 48 4.79 -3.94 -6.80
C THR A 48 5.17 -3.54 -5.38
N VAL A 49 5.99 -2.49 -5.24
CA VAL A 49 6.35 -1.95 -3.92
C VAL A 49 5.10 -1.56 -3.13
N TRP A 50 4.12 -0.91 -3.77
CA TRP A 50 2.83 -0.61 -3.15
C TRP A 50 2.06 -1.85 -2.65
N GLY A 51 2.14 -2.97 -3.36
CA GLY A 51 1.48 -4.21 -2.96
C GLY A 51 2.12 -4.91 -1.76
N GLN A 52 3.37 -4.59 -1.46
CA GLN A 52 4.16 -5.19 -0.38
C GLN A 52 4.57 -4.17 0.69
N LEU A 53 3.99 -2.96 0.62
CA LEU A 53 4.31 -1.83 1.49
C LEU A 53 3.67 -2.07 2.85
N THR A 54 4.48 -2.10 3.91
CA THR A 54 4.00 -2.23 5.29
C THR A 54 3.85 -0.86 5.97
N ILE A 55 3.15 -0.82 7.11
CA ILE A 55 3.07 0.39 7.93
C ILE A 55 4.47 0.84 8.38
N LEU A 56 5.31 -0.09 8.83
CA LEU A 56 6.69 0.17 9.23
C LEU A 56 7.49 0.87 8.13
N GLU A 57 7.46 0.30 6.93
CA GLU A 57 8.20 0.82 5.80
C GLU A 57 7.71 2.23 5.41
N LEU A 58 6.40 2.47 5.45
CA LEU A 58 5.85 3.80 5.22
C LEU A 58 6.30 4.80 6.29
N LYS A 59 6.32 4.42 7.57
CA LYS A 59 6.83 5.27 8.66
C LYS A 59 8.29 5.66 8.42
N VAL A 60 9.14 4.71 8.01
CA VAL A 60 10.54 4.98 7.64
C VAL A 60 10.62 6.00 6.50
N LEU A 61 9.88 5.80 5.41
CA LEU A 61 9.93 6.69 4.26
C LEU A 61 9.44 8.11 4.58
N ILE A 62 8.42 8.24 5.44
CA ILE A 62 7.95 9.54 5.93
C ILE A 62 9.00 10.17 6.87
N GLY A 63 9.60 9.38 7.76
CA GLY A 63 10.67 9.82 8.66
C GLY A 63 11.87 10.40 7.90
N LEU A 64 12.31 9.75 6.82
CA LEU A 64 13.35 10.26 5.92
C LEU A 64 12.96 11.62 5.31
N ALA A 65 11.74 11.72 4.77
CA ALA A 65 11.26 12.96 4.18
C ALA A 65 11.17 14.12 5.20
N LEU A 66 10.87 13.81 6.47
CA LEU A 66 10.81 14.76 7.59
C LEU A 66 12.16 14.96 8.29
N LYS A 67 13.22 14.28 7.85
CA LYS A 67 14.55 14.28 8.49
C LYS A 67 14.54 13.83 9.96
N ARG A 68 13.61 12.95 10.33
CA ARG A 68 13.60 12.23 11.60
C ARG A 68 14.49 10.98 11.46
N PHE A 69 15.81 11.19 11.39
CA PHE A 69 16.75 10.15 10.98
C PHE A 69 16.93 9.05 12.02
N GLU A 70 16.86 9.39 13.31
CA GLU A 70 16.93 8.43 14.41
C GLU A 70 15.76 7.44 14.34
N ASP A 71 14.53 7.95 14.22
CA ASP A 71 13.32 7.13 14.12
C ASP A 71 13.32 6.31 12.82
N ALA A 72 13.76 6.93 11.71
CA ALA A 72 13.91 6.23 10.43
C ALA A 72 14.91 5.08 10.55
N LYS A 73 16.05 5.28 11.24
CA LYS A 73 17.07 4.25 11.43
C LYS A 73 16.53 3.07 12.26
N GLU A 74 15.86 3.34 13.39
CA GLU A 74 15.23 2.28 14.19
C GLU A 74 14.24 1.47 13.34
N GLY A 75 13.41 2.16 12.54
CA GLY A 75 12.47 1.49 11.63
C GLY A 75 13.15 0.67 10.54
N VAL A 76 14.29 1.12 9.98
CA VAL A 76 15.09 0.36 9.02
C VAL A 76 15.67 -0.89 9.65
N GLU A 77 16.20 -0.80 10.88
CA GLU A 77 16.73 -1.95 11.60
C GLU A 77 15.65 -2.99 11.91
N ALA A 78 14.46 -2.55 12.32
CA ALA A 78 13.30 -3.41 12.50
C ALA A 78 12.87 -4.05 11.16
N PHE A 79 12.84 -3.27 10.08
CA PHE A 79 12.49 -3.76 8.74
C PHE A 79 13.44 -4.87 8.26
N LEU A 80 14.75 -4.72 8.51
CA LEU A 80 15.77 -5.69 8.10
C LEU A 80 15.75 -7.00 8.91
N GLN A 81 15.15 -7.01 10.10
CA GLN A 81 14.95 -8.25 10.88
C GLN A 81 13.85 -9.13 10.29
N TYR A 82 12.93 -8.54 9.51
CA TYR A 82 11.82 -9.25 8.90
C TYR A 82 12.20 -9.83 7.52
N ASN A 83 12.18 -11.15 7.40
CA ASN A 83 12.82 -11.88 6.31
C ASN A 83 11.93 -12.13 5.07
N ASP A 84 10.75 -11.53 4.96
CA ASP A 84 9.81 -11.77 3.85
C ASP A 84 9.96 -10.76 2.69
N ASN A 85 11.03 -9.97 2.71
CA ASN A 85 11.30 -8.95 1.72
C ASN A 85 12.05 -9.50 0.50
N SER A 86 11.79 -8.90 -0.68
CA SER A 86 12.58 -9.20 -1.87
C SER A 86 14.04 -8.80 -1.67
N VAL A 87 14.95 -9.51 -2.34
CA VAL A 87 16.41 -9.25 -2.25
C VAL A 87 16.73 -7.79 -2.62
N GLU A 88 16.08 -7.26 -3.66
CA GLU A 88 16.33 -5.88 -4.09
C GLU A 88 15.89 -4.84 -3.05
N ARG A 89 14.74 -5.05 -2.38
CA ARG A 89 14.29 -4.18 -1.28
C ARG A 89 15.22 -4.28 -0.08
N GLY A 90 15.60 -5.50 0.31
CA GLY A 90 16.55 -5.72 1.41
C GLY A 90 17.88 -5.01 1.18
N LEU A 91 18.44 -5.08 -0.03
CA LEU A 91 19.70 -4.40 -0.36
C LEU A 91 19.59 -2.86 -0.31
N PHE A 92 18.44 -2.29 -0.70
CA PHE A 92 18.21 -0.86 -0.53
C PHE A 92 18.20 -0.46 0.95
N TYR A 93 17.45 -1.19 1.79
CA TYR A 93 17.38 -0.89 3.22
C TYR A 93 18.70 -1.15 3.96
N GLN A 94 19.52 -2.10 3.52
CA GLN A 94 20.88 -2.27 4.02
C GLN A 94 21.78 -1.09 3.67
N ALA A 95 21.71 -0.58 2.44
CA ALA A 95 22.44 0.60 2.02
C ALA A 95 21.97 1.84 2.80
N LEU A 96 20.66 2.01 2.96
CA LEU A 96 20.08 3.09 3.74
C LEU A 96 20.52 3.03 5.21
N ASN A 97 20.56 1.83 5.81
CA ASN A 97 20.99 1.67 7.20
C ASN A 97 22.41 2.17 7.44
N VAL A 98 23.36 1.82 6.57
CA VAL A 98 24.76 2.27 6.73
C VAL A 98 24.93 3.76 6.44
N VAL A 99 24.12 4.33 5.53
CA VAL A 99 24.12 5.77 5.29
C VAL A 99 23.60 6.51 6.52
N LEU A 100 22.48 6.04 7.11
CA LEU A 100 21.93 6.63 8.33
C LEU A 100 22.87 6.50 9.52
N GLU A 101 23.58 5.37 9.66
CA GLU A 101 24.64 5.20 10.68
C GLU A 101 25.68 6.31 10.60
N VAL A 102 26.20 6.58 9.39
CA VAL A 102 27.22 7.62 9.18
C VAL A 102 26.64 9.02 9.37
N VAL A 103 25.40 9.26 8.96
CA VAL A 103 24.77 10.59 9.05
C VAL A 103 24.39 10.97 10.48
N LEU A 104 24.11 9.99 11.34
CA LEU A 104 23.79 10.20 12.75
C LEU A 104 25.02 10.25 13.66
N ASP A 105 26.19 9.90 13.15
CA ASP A 105 27.45 9.94 13.90
C ASP A 105 28.24 11.19 13.50
N ASP A 106 28.35 12.14 14.44
CA ASP A 106 29.07 13.40 14.25
C ASP A 106 30.58 13.22 13.99
N GLU A 107 31.15 12.03 14.25
CA GLU A 107 32.56 11.72 14.01
C GLU A 107 32.82 11.16 12.60
N LEU A 108 31.77 10.85 11.83
CA LEU A 108 31.88 10.19 10.52
C LEU A 108 31.52 11.12 9.36
N GLU A 109 32.24 11.01 8.24
CA GLU A 109 31.93 11.73 7.00
C GLU A 109 31.58 10.76 5.87
N ILE A 110 30.40 10.93 5.25
CA ILE A 110 29.93 10.02 4.18
C ILE A 110 30.91 9.91 3.00
N ALA A 111 31.66 10.98 2.71
CA ALA A 111 32.64 11.03 1.64
C ALA A 111 33.78 10.00 1.82
N ASP A 112 34.13 9.65 3.06
CA ASP A 112 35.18 8.67 3.36
C ASP A 112 34.73 7.23 3.08
N TYR A 113 33.41 6.98 3.13
CA TYR A 113 32.83 5.64 3.02
C TYR A 113 32.15 5.39 1.67
N GLU A 114 31.73 6.44 0.96
CA GLU A 114 30.90 6.35 -0.24
C GLU A 114 31.49 5.38 -1.29
N ALA A 115 32.79 5.47 -1.56
CA ALA A 115 33.46 4.60 -2.53
C ALA A 115 33.38 3.11 -2.16
N ASN A 116 33.43 2.78 -0.87
CA ASN A 116 33.31 1.40 -0.39
C ASN A 116 31.85 0.94 -0.38
N PHE A 117 30.93 1.79 0.05
CA PHE A 117 29.50 1.48 0.03
C PHE A 117 28.99 1.27 -1.39
N ARG A 118 29.45 2.05 -2.37
CA ARG A 118 29.15 1.82 -3.80
C ARG A 118 29.62 0.47 -4.30
N ARG A 119 30.78 -0.02 -3.84
CA ARG A 119 31.26 -1.37 -4.16
C ARG A 119 30.41 -2.47 -3.53
N MET A 120 29.87 -2.23 -2.34
CA MET A 120 29.05 -3.22 -1.60
C MET A 120 27.61 -3.28 -2.12
N PHE A 121 26.98 -2.12 -2.31
CA PHE A 121 25.54 -2.03 -2.61
C PHE A 121 25.25 -1.66 -4.07
N GLY A 122 26.26 -1.24 -4.83
CA GLY A 122 26.11 -0.75 -6.21
C GLY A 122 25.67 0.72 -6.27
N ASP A 123 25.98 1.37 -7.38
CA ASP A 123 25.74 2.80 -7.55
C ASP A 123 24.26 3.16 -7.42
N ALA A 124 23.37 2.44 -8.11
CA ALA A 124 21.95 2.78 -8.14
C ALA A 124 21.29 2.78 -6.74
N ARG A 125 21.71 1.86 -5.86
CA ARG A 125 21.15 1.77 -4.49
C ARG A 125 21.75 2.82 -3.58
N MET A 126 23.04 3.12 -3.74
CA MET A 126 23.68 4.21 -3.01
C MET A 126 23.12 5.56 -3.40
N ASP A 127 22.88 5.79 -4.70
CA ASP A 127 22.24 7.03 -5.17
C ASP A 127 20.83 7.18 -4.58
N ALA A 128 20.05 6.10 -4.53
CA ALA A 128 18.74 6.11 -3.91
C ALA A 128 18.79 6.36 -2.39
N ALA A 129 19.73 5.74 -1.67
CA ALA A 129 19.87 5.90 -0.22
C ALA A 129 20.32 7.32 0.15
N LEU A 130 21.38 7.82 -0.49
CA LEU A 130 21.87 9.19 -0.32
C LEU A 130 20.80 10.22 -0.69
N GLY A 131 20.14 10.02 -1.84
CA GLY A 131 19.05 10.88 -2.27
C GLY A 131 17.83 10.86 -1.34
N SER A 132 17.58 9.75 -0.65
CA SER A 132 16.51 9.68 0.36
C SER A 132 16.85 10.46 1.62
N VAL A 133 18.13 10.50 2.00
CA VAL A 133 18.60 11.24 3.19
C VAL A 133 18.72 12.73 2.91
N ASP A 134 19.21 13.13 1.74
CA ASP A 134 19.30 14.55 1.36
C ASP A 134 17.94 15.17 0.96
N GLY A 135 16.94 14.32 0.66
CA GLY A 135 15.57 14.70 0.31
C GLY A 135 15.30 14.89 -1.18
N SER A 136 16.28 14.65 -2.05
CA SER A 136 16.13 14.70 -3.51
C SER A 136 15.29 13.55 -4.06
N VAL A 137 15.27 12.40 -3.37
CA VAL A 137 14.45 11.23 -3.69
C VAL A 137 13.49 10.98 -2.54
N ARG A 138 12.23 11.37 -2.71
CA ARG A 138 11.18 11.08 -1.72
C ARG A 138 10.48 9.76 -2.07
N PHE A 139 10.20 8.96 -1.05
CA PHE A 139 9.39 7.74 -1.17
C PHE A 139 9.93 6.74 -2.22
N PHE A 140 11.22 6.43 -2.16
CA PHE A 140 11.88 5.55 -3.13
C PHE A 140 11.08 4.25 -3.37
N GLY A 141 10.87 3.90 -4.64
CA GLY A 141 10.10 2.73 -5.07
C GLY A 141 8.58 2.94 -5.16
N LEU A 142 8.02 3.98 -4.51
CA LEU A 142 6.60 4.29 -4.59
C LEU A 142 6.32 5.20 -5.78
N THR A 143 5.44 4.76 -6.68
CA THR A 143 4.95 5.60 -7.77
C THR A 143 3.86 6.55 -7.26
N PRO A 144 3.74 7.78 -7.81
CA PRO A 144 2.63 8.67 -7.48
C PRO A 144 1.28 8.05 -7.83
N THR A 145 0.30 8.15 -6.91
CA THR A 145 -1.06 7.65 -7.10
C THR A 145 -2.09 8.76 -6.85
N SER A 146 -3.38 8.40 -6.85
CA SER A 146 -4.46 9.33 -6.51
C SER A 146 -5.74 8.63 -6.11
N MET A 147 -6.67 9.40 -5.53
CA MET A 147 -8.03 8.95 -5.22
C MET A 147 -8.86 8.50 -6.44
N LYS A 148 -8.40 8.77 -7.66
CA LYS A 148 -9.05 8.27 -8.89
C LYS A 148 -8.75 6.80 -9.18
N LEU A 149 -7.78 6.21 -8.45
CA LEU A 149 -7.37 4.80 -8.59
C LEU A 149 -6.87 4.46 -10.00
N GLU A 150 -6.34 5.47 -10.70
CA GLU A 150 -5.73 5.33 -12.03
C GLU A 150 -4.49 4.42 -11.93
N GLY A 151 -4.40 3.41 -12.80
CA GLY A 151 -3.32 2.42 -12.78
C GLY A 151 -3.48 1.29 -11.76
N LEU A 152 -4.57 1.26 -10.98
CA LEU A 152 -4.85 0.20 -9.99
C LEU A 152 -5.75 -0.90 -10.59
N ASP A 153 -5.26 -1.57 -11.63
CA ASP A 153 -6.03 -2.54 -12.41
C ASP A 153 -6.62 -3.67 -11.56
N ARG A 154 -5.87 -4.15 -10.54
CA ARG A 154 -6.34 -5.19 -9.63
C ARG A 154 -7.56 -4.72 -8.84
N HIS A 155 -7.52 -3.50 -8.29
CA HIS A 155 -8.65 -2.91 -7.59
C HIS A 155 -9.85 -2.63 -8.52
N LEU A 156 -9.60 -2.15 -9.75
CA LEU A 156 -10.65 -1.90 -10.73
C LEU A 156 -11.38 -3.20 -11.13
N ARG A 157 -10.66 -4.32 -11.30
CA ARG A 157 -11.27 -5.64 -11.54
C ARG A 157 -12.16 -6.11 -10.37
N LEU A 158 -11.76 -5.80 -9.14
CA LEU A 158 -12.56 -6.10 -7.95
C LEU A 158 -13.86 -5.30 -7.95
N ILE A 159 -13.79 -4.00 -8.24
CA ILE A 159 -14.96 -3.12 -8.38
C ILE A 159 -15.89 -3.63 -9.48
N ASP A 160 -15.37 -4.04 -10.62
CA ASP A 160 -16.19 -4.54 -11.72
C ASP A 160 -16.88 -5.87 -11.39
N SER A 161 -16.20 -6.75 -10.66
CA SER A 161 -16.80 -7.98 -10.14
C SER A 161 -17.92 -7.68 -9.13
N TYR A 162 -17.71 -6.68 -8.28
CA TYR A 162 -18.71 -6.20 -7.32
C TYR A 162 -19.94 -5.58 -8.02
N LYS A 163 -19.74 -4.76 -9.06
CA LYS A 163 -20.82 -4.21 -9.88
C LYS A 163 -21.67 -5.30 -10.53
N LYS A 164 -21.04 -6.36 -11.06
CA LYS A 164 -21.75 -7.51 -11.63
C LYS A 164 -22.63 -8.21 -10.59
N LEU A 165 -22.11 -8.41 -9.37
CA LEU A 165 -22.87 -8.99 -8.26
C LEU A 165 -24.06 -8.12 -7.85
N HIS A 166 -23.86 -6.80 -7.74
CA HIS A 166 -24.94 -5.86 -7.43
C HIS A 166 -26.02 -5.84 -8.50
N ALA A 167 -25.63 -5.83 -9.77
CA ALA A 167 -26.57 -5.91 -10.88
C ALA A 167 -27.38 -7.22 -10.85
N ALA A 168 -26.79 -8.34 -10.43
CA ALA A 168 -27.50 -9.60 -10.25
C ALA A 168 -28.47 -9.56 -9.04
N ARG A 169 -28.03 -9.01 -7.89
CA ARG A 169 -28.88 -8.85 -6.70
C ARG A 169 -30.09 -7.96 -6.97
N ALA A 170 -29.90 -6.83 -7.65
CA ALA A 170 -31.00 -5.93 -8.02
C ALA A 170 -32.07 -6.63 -8.88
N ARG A 171 -31.67 -7.59 -9.72
CA ARG A 171 -32.61 -8.41 -10.52
C ARG A 171 -33.32 -9.50 -9.71
N MET A 172 -32.73 -9.92 -8.58
CA MET A 172 -33.27 -10.97 -7.70
C MET A 172 -34.08 -10.43 -6.53
N GLN A 173 -34.05 -9.12 -6.29
CA GLN A 173 -34.83 -8.50 -5.24
C GLN A 173 -36.32 -8.64 -5.59
N PRO A 174 -37.13 -9.30 -4.75
CA PRO A 174 -38.55 -9.42 -5.03
C PRO A 174 -39.16 -8.02 -5.07
N VAL A 175 -39.98 -7.76 -6.09
CA VAL A 175 -40.84 -6.58 -6.12
C VAL A 175 -41.70 -6.66 -4.87
N VAL A 176 -41.44 -5.76 -3.91
CA VAL A 176 -42.34 -5.57 -2.77
C VAL A 176 -43.56 -4.87 -3.35
N ASP A 177 -44.59 -5.66 -3.66
CA ASP A 177 -45.91 -5.17 -4.04
C ASP A 177 -46.53 -4.46 -2.84
N GLY A 178 -46.22 -3.17 -2.70
CA GLY A 178 -46.98 -2.24 -1.88
C GLY A 178 -48.21 -1.75 -2.63
N GLU A 179 -49.29 -2.51 -2.50
CA GLU A 179 -50.72 -2.24 -2.74
C GLU A 179 -51.20 -1.32 -3.91
N ALA A 180 -52.04 -1.97 -4.72
CA ALA A 180 -53.17 -1.47 -5.52
C ALA A 180 -52.91 -0.94 -6.96
N GLY A 181 -53.13 -1.83 -7.93
CA GLY A 181 -53.40 -1.45 -9.32
C GLY A 181 -53.43 -2.64 -10.28
N ALA A 182 -54.61 -3.22 -10.50
CA ALA A 182 -54.84 -4.38 -11.35
C ALA A 182 -54.27 -4.27 -12.78
N ALA A 183 -53.63 -5.34 -13.28
CA ALA A 183 -54.10 -6.14 -14.43
C ALA A 183 -52.98 -6.94 -15.12
N ALA A 184 -53.36 -8.17 -15.51
CA ALA A 184 -52.89 -8.93 -16.67
C ALA A 184 -51.51 -9.62 -16.67
N ALA A 185 -51.56 -10.87 -16.20
CA ALA A 185 -51.19 -12.09 -16.93
C ALA A 185 -49.85 -12.15 -17.71
N GLY A 186 -48.87 -12.85 -17.12
CA GLY A 186 -47.68 -13.31 -17.84
C GLY A 186 -46.74 -14.21 -17.03
N GLY A 187 -47.25 -15.03 -16.12
CA GLY A 187 -46.42 -15.88 -15.25
C GLY A 187 -45.93 -17.16 -15.94
N LEU A 188 -44.61 -17.29 -16.08
CA LEU A 188 -43.92 -18.49 -16.58
C LEU A 188 -44.24 -19.71 -15.68
N LYS A 189 -44.81 -20.78 -16.26
CA LYS A 189 -45.19 -22.00 -15.51
C LYS A 189 -43.97 -22.78 -15.02
N PRO A 190 -43.99 -23.36 -13.80
CA PRO A 190 -42.91 -24.17 -13.27
C PRO A 190 -42.78 -25.51 -14.01
N ARG A 191 -41.56 -25.89 -14.40
CA ARG A 191 -41.24 -27.18 -15.02
C ARG A 191 -41.35 -28.32 -14.00
N ARG A 192 -42.32 -29.22 -14.16
CA ARG A 192 -42.38 -30.50 -13.43
C ARG A 192 -41.26 -31.44 -13.91
N MET A 193 -40.33 -31.82 -13.04
CA MET A 193 -39.42 -32.95 -13.28
C MET A 193 -40.19 -34.26 -13.13
N ALA A 194 -40.17 -35.09 -14.18
CA ALA A 194 -40.71 -36.44 -14.14
C ALA A 194 -39.66 -37.42 -13.58
N ILE A 195 -39.95 -38.01 -12.42
CA ILE A 195 -39.19 -39.13 -11.85
C ILE A 195 -39.60 -40.40 -12.61
N ARG A 196 -38.70 -40.94 -13.45
CA ARG A 196 -38.87 -42.27 -14.07
C ARG A 196 -38.56 -43.35 -13.03
N LYS A 197 -39.56 -44.11 -12.58
CA LYS A 197 -39.33 -45.43 -11.94
C LYS A 197 -38.95 -46.44 -13.04
N ARG A 198 -37.78 -47.07 -12.91
CA ARG A 198 -37.39 -48.25 -13.70
C ARG A 198 -38.19 -49.46 -13.19
N LYS A 199 -38.68 -50.29 -14.11
CA LYS A 199 -39.22 -51.63 -13.83
C LYS A 199 -38.11 -52.57 -13.41
#